data_AF-A0A372KN51-F1
#
_entry.id   AF-A0A372KN51-F1
#
_cell.length_a   1.000
_cell.length_b   1.000
_cell.length_c   1.000
_cell.angle_alpha   90.00
_cell.angle_beta   90.00
_cell.angle_gamma   90.00
#
_symmetry.space_group_name_H-M   'P 1'
#
loop_
_entity.id
_entity.type
_entity.pdbx_description
1 polymer ?
#
loop_
_entity_poly.entity_id
_entity_poly.type
_entity_poly.pdbx_seq_one_letter_code
_entity_poly.pdbx_strand_id
1 'polypeptide(L)'
;MFFYDLTIVLTAMMAGFMLSYCLTIGSYFNYLLTTKKDDGFSDYYSPFRREKHIPKWYGACVVCQFATALLSLLVNWQSGHWPASLGAVLPLILLLLAHRLTGFGESEELINSGKINDVRRRIYLKWNLPLHFSYFILYFAASVFLIWAR
;
A
#
# COMPACT_ATOMS: atom_id res chain seq x y z
N MET A 1 13.74 -0.44 -22.40
CA MET A 1 13.93 0.77 -21.58
C MET A 1 12.63 1.38 -21.08
N PHE A 2 11.65 1.73 -21.92
CA PHE A 2 10.41 2.41 -21.46
C PHE A 2 9.71 1.76 -20.25
N PHE A 3 9.40 0.45 -20.31
CA PHE A 3 8.72 -0.25 -19.20
C PHE A 3 9.57 -0.32 -17.91
N TYR A 4 10.88 -0.35 -18.04
CA TYR A 4 11.80 -0.36 -16.90
C TYR A 4 11.82 1.01 -16.20
N ASP A 5 11.95 2.08 -16.98
CA ASP A 5 11.92 3.46 -16.48
C ASP A 5 10.55 3.79 -15.84
N LEU A 6 9.46 3.33 -16.46
CA LEU A 6 8.12 3.49 -15.88
C LEU A 6 7.96 2.69 -14.58
N THR A 7 8.57 1.50 -14.49
CA THR A 7 8.59 0.71 -13.25
C THR A 7 9.34 1.44 -12.14
N ILE A 8 10.48 2.08 -12.43
CA ILE A 8 11.20 2.93 -11.45
C ILE A 8 10.26 3.99 -10.89
N VAL A 9 9.63 4.78 -11.77
CA VAL A 9 8.78 5.91 -11.36
C VAL A 9 7.58 5.44 -10.54
N LEU A 10 6.86 4.41 -11.00
CA LEU A 10 5.69 3.90 -10.30
C LEU A 10 6.05 3.24 -8.96
N THR A 11 7.20 2.55 -8.88
CA THR A 11 7.67 1.93 -7.63
C THR A 11 8.08 3.01 -6.61
N ALA A 12 8.78 4.07 -7.04
CA ALA A 12 9.09 5.22 -6.21
C ALA A 12 7.84 5.98 -5.75
N MET A 13 6.84 6.13 -6.64
CA MET A 13 5.54 6.71 -6.30
C MET A 13 4.84 5.91 -5.20
N MET A 14 4.84 4.56 -5.28
CA MET A 14 4.28 3.71 -4.23
C MET A 14 5.02 3.86 -2.90
N ALA A 15 6.35 3.96 -2.92
CA ALA A 15 7.13 4.23 -1.71
C ALA A 15 6.72 5.57 -1.07
N GLY A 16 6.68 6.64 -1.87
CA GLY A 16 6.27 7.97 -1.41
C GLY A 16 4.84 8.00 -0.87
N PHE A 17 3.91 7.30 -1.54
CA PHE A 17 2.53 7.15 -1.08
C PHE A 17 2.46 6.45 0.28
N MET A 18 3.15 5.33 0.47
CA MET A 18 3.15 4.58 1.73
C MET A 18 3.74 5.41 2.88
N LEU A 19 4.85 6.12 2.63
CA LEU A 19 5.44 7.00 3.62
C LEU A 19 4.50 8.16 3.98
N SER A 20 3.94 8.83 2.97
CA SER A 20 2.98 9.93 3.17
C SER A 20 1.77 9.46 3.97
N TYR A 21 1.22 8.28 3.65
CA TYR A 21 0.14 7.66 4.39
C TYR A 21 0.50 7.48 5.87
N CYS A 22 1.66 6.87 6.17
CA CYS A 22 2.11 6.67 7.55
C CYS A 22 2.18 7.99 8.33
N LEU A 23 2.74 9.05 7.72
CA LEU A 23 2.94 10.34 8.37
C LEU A 23 1.64 11.15 8.51
N THR A 24 0.68 10.95 7.62
CA THR A 24 -0.54 11.76 7.55
C THR A 24 -1.77 10.93 7.93
N ILE A 25 -2.46 10.37 6.94
CA ILE A 25 -3.77 9.74 7.07
C ILE A 25 -3.73 8.56 8.05
N GLY A 26 -2.72 7.68 7.96
CA GLY A 26 -2.59 6.53 8.85
C GLY A 26 -2.40 6.93 10.32
N SER A 27 -1.59 7.95 10.58
CA SER A 27 -1.40 8.50 11.93
C SER A 27 -2.67 9.19 12.44
N TYR A 28 -3.37 9.92 11.59
CA TYR A 28 -4.66 10.53 11.91
C TYR A 28 -5.72 9.48 12.27
N PHE A 29 -5.81 8.39 11.50
CA PHE A 29 -6.71 7.27 11.79
C PHE A 29 -6.37 6.58 13.10
N ASN A 30 -5.08 6.34 13.38
CA ASN A 30 -4.65 5.82 14.67
C ASN A 30 -5.06 6.77 15.81
N TYR A 31 -4.92 8.08 15.64
CA TYR A 31 -5.36 9.07 16.64
C TYR A 31 -6.87 8.99 16.90
N LEU A 32 -7.70 8.98 15.85
CA LEU A 32 -9.16 8.88 16.00
C LEU A 32 -9.56 7.60 16.75
N LEU A 33 -9.02 6.46 16.36
CA LEU A 33 -9.32 5.17 16.97
C LEU A 33 -8.81 5.07 18.43
N THR A 34 -7.63 5.63 18.72
CA THR A 34 -7.06 5.64 20.06
C THR A 34 -7.87 6.55 21.00
N THR A 35 -8.37 7.67 20.49
CA THR A 35 -9.20 8.63 21.24
C THR A 35 -10.70 8.32 21.20
N LYS A 36 -11.10 7.19 20.60
CA LYS A 36 -12.50 6.75 20.44
C LYS A 36 -13.41 7.79 19.75
N LYS A 37 -12.83 8.57 18.83
CA LYS A 37 -13.56 9.48 17.92
C LYS A 37 -13.98 8.71 16.67
N ASP A 38 -14.74 7.64 16.90
CA ASP A 38 -15.11 6.65 15.88
C ASP A 38 -16.15 7.18 14.88
N ASP A 39 -16.95 8.16 15.32
CA ASP A 39 -17.89 8.94 14.51
C ASP A 39 -17.23 9.57 13.27
N GLY A 40 -15.96 9.97 13.39
CA GLY A 40 -15.15 10.42 12.26
C GLY A 40 -15.13 9.42 11.07
N PHE A 41 -15.17 8.12 11.36
CA PHE A 41 -15.19 7.08 10.33
C PHE A 41 -16.59 6.85 9.76
N SER A 42 -17.61 6.71 10.60
CA SER A 42 -18.98 6.40 10.15
C SER A 42 -19.63 7.57 9.44
N ASP A 43 -19.42 8.79 9.94
CA ASP A 43 -20.23 9.95 9.55
C ASP A 43 -19.59 10.71 8.38
N TYR A 44 -18.27 10.64 8.23
CA TYR A 44 -17.53 11.42 7.24
C TYR A 44 -16.69 10.56 6.30
N TYR A 45 -15.77 9.76 6.84
CA TYR A 45 -14.78 9.08 6.00
C TYR A 45 -15.36 7.94 5.15
N SER A 46 -16.23 7.09 5.72
CA SER A 46 -16.87 5.99 5.00
C SER A 46 -17.78 6.49 3.86
N PRO A 47 -18.67 7.49 4.07
CA PRO A 47 -19.40 8.15 2.99
C PRO A 47 -18.48 8.72 1.90
N PHE A 48 -17.44 9.48 2.28
CA PHE A 48 -16.46 10.02 1.35
C PHE A 48 -15.80 8.94 0.48
N ARG A 49 -15.31 7.84 1.08
CA ARG A 49 -14.68 6.73 0.33
C ARG A 49 -15.63 6.14 -0.70
N ARG A 50 -16.89 5.93 -0.32
CA ARG A 50 -17.92 5.31 -1.16
C ARG A 50 -18.33 6.24 -2.31
N GLU A 51 -18.69 7.47 -1.99
CA GLU A 51 -19.21 8.45 -2.95
C GLU A 51 -18.16 8.94 -3.94
N LYS A 52 -16.89 9.02 -3.52
CA LYS A 52 -15.77 9.39 -4.40
C LYS A 52 -15.07 8.18 -5.01
N HIS A 53 -15.57 6.97 -4.76
CA HIS A 53 -15.00 5.71 -5.27
C HIS A 53 -13.50 5.56 -5.00
N ILE A 54 -13.04 6.04 -3.84
CA ILE A 54 -11.61 6.07 -3.47
C ILE A 54 -10.97 4.68 -3.57
N PRO A 55 -11.59 3.58 -3.10
CA PRO A 55 -10.98 2.25 -3.21
C PRO A 55 -10.73 1.83 -4.67
N LYS A 56 -11.61 2.22 -5.61
CA LYS A 56 -11.46 1.91 -7.03
C LYS A 56 -10.25 2.64 -7.62
N TRP A 57 -10.13 3.95 -7.37
CA TRP A 57 -9.04 4.76 -7.91
C TRP A 57 -7.68 4.38 -7.31
N TYR A 58 -7.63 4.20 -5.99
CA TYR A 58 -6.43 3.69 -5.31
C TYR A 58 -6.03 2.31 -5.84
N GLY A 59 -6.99 1.38 -5.96
CA GLY A 59 -6.76 0.05 -6.50
C GLY A 59 -6.22 0.09 -7.93
N ALA A 60 -6.72 0.99 -8.78
CA ALA A 60 -6.23 1.16 -10.14
C ALA A 60 -4.74 1.58 -10.18
N CYS A 61 -4.30 2.49 -9.30
CA CYS A 61 -2.90 2.89 -9.20
C CYS A 61 -2.00 1.72 -8.79
N VAL A 62 -2.42 0.94 -7.78
CA VAL A 62 -1.68 -0.25 -7.32
C VAL A 62 -1.58 -1.31 -8.43
N VAL A 63 -2.69 -1.60 -9.11
CA VAL A 63 -2.73 -2.55 -10.23
C VAL A 63 -1.87 -2.06 -11.39
N CYS A 64 -1.88 -0.77 -11.70
CA CYS A 64 -1.05 -0.19 -12.75
C CYS A 64 0.45 -0.34 -12.46
N GLN A 65 0.88 -0.06 -11.22
CA GLN A 65 2.27 -0.29 -10.81
C GLN A 65 2.63 -1.77 -10.94
N PHE A 66 1.80 -2.67 -10.41
CA PHE A 66 2.09 -4.10 -10.43
C PHE A 66 2.12 -4.69 -11.83
N ALA A 67 1.16 -4.34 -12.68
CA ALA A 67 1.11 -4.79 -14.08
C ALA A 67 2.34 -4.29 -14.85
N THR A 68 2.76 -3.05 -14.63
CA THR A 68 3.97 -2.49 -15.26
C THR A 68 5.22 -3.22 -14.78
N ALA A 69 5.34 -3.49 -13.47
CA ALA A 69 6.46 -4.24 -12.89
C ALA A 69 6.53 -5.67 -13.44
N LEU A 70 5.39 -6.35 -13.60
CA LEU A 70 5.32 -7.68 -14.22
C LEU A 70 5.74 -7.65 -15.69
N LEU A 71 5.24 -6.68 -16.47
CA LEU A 71 5.64 -6.53 -17.87
C LEU A 71 7.14 -6.25 -17.99
N SER A 72 7.69 -5.39 -17.12
CA SER A 72 9.12 -5.12 -17.06
C SER A 72 9.92 -6.38 -16.72
N LEU A 73 9.45 -7.19 -15.75
CA LEU A 73 10.08 -8.47 -15.41
C LEU A 73 10.10 -9.45 -16.60
N LEU A 74 8.98 -9.59 -17.31
CA LEU A 74 8.86 -10.49 -18.45
C LEU A 74 9.75 -10.07 -19.62
N VAL A 75 9.76 -8.77 -19.96
CA VAL A 75 10.56 -8.23 -21.06
C VAL A 75 12.05 -8.31 -20.75
N ASN A 76 12.45 -8.09 -19.50
CA ASN A 76 13.84 -8.05 -19.09
C ASN A 76 14.37 -9.40 -18.57
N TRP A 77 13.59 -10.48 -18.63
CA TRP A 77 13.92 -11.79 -18.05
C TRP A 77 15.31 -12.30 -18.48
N GLN A 78 15.63 -12.16 -19.78
CA GLN A 78 16.90 -12.62 -20.35
C GLN A 78 18.01 -11.56 -20.32
N SER A 79 17.72 -10.33 -19.91
CA SER A 79 18.65 -9.19 -19.99
C SER A 79 19.51 -8.98 -18.75
N GLY A 80 19.39 -9.84 -17.72
CA GLY A 80 20.09 -9.69 -16.44
C GLY A 80 19.46 -8.69 -15.47
N HIS A 81 18.55 -7.82 -15.92
CA HIS A 81 17.81 -6.85 -15.06
C HIS A 81 16.57 -7.45 -14.37
N TRP A 82 16.33 -8.75 -14.54
CA TRP A 82 15.19 -9.45 -13.93
C TRP A 82 15.18 -9.42 -12.39
N PRO A 83 16.32 -9.46 -11.64
CA PRO A 83 16.28 -9.41 -10.18
C PRO A 83 15.73 -8.07 -9.68
N ALA A 84 16.09 -6.97 -10.34
CA ALA A 84 15.59 -5.64 -9.98
C ALA A 84 14.08 -5.51 -10.27
N SER A 85 13.64 -6.02 -11.41
CA SER A 85 12.21 -6.06 -11.78
C SER A 85 11.40 -6.94 -10.83
N LEU A 86 11.96 -8.07 -10.38
CA LEU A 86 11.34 -8.94 -9.38
C LEU A 86 11.16 -8.19 -8.04
N GLY A 87 12.14 -7.40 -7.63
CA GLY A 87 12.06 -6.54 -6.45
C GLY A 87 10.88 -5.56 -6.47
N ALA A 88 10.41 -5.15 -7.66
CA ALA A 88 9.25 -4.27 -7.81
C ALA A 88 7.90 -4.98 -7.77
N VAL A 89 7.90 -6.30 -8.01
CA VAL A 89 6.70 -7.16 -8.02
C VAL A 89 6.39 -7.70 -6.62
N LEU A 90 7.43 -8.12 -5.88
CA LEU A 90 7.29 -8.77 -4.59
C LEU A 90 6.55 -7.95 -3.51
N PRO A 91 6.71 -6.61 -3.40
CA PRO A 91 6.09 -5.84 -2.33
C PRO A 91 4.57 -5.98 -2.28
N LEU A 92 3.86 -6.01 -3.43
CA LEU A 92 2.41 -6.19 -3.44
C LEU A 92 2.00 -7.58 -2.96
N ILE A 93 2.74 -8.62 -3.36
CA ILE A 93 2.46 -10.00 -2.95
C ILE A 93 2.63 -10.14 -1.44
N LEU A 94 3.75 -9.63 -0.91
CA LEU A 94 4.02 -9.59 0.52
C LEU A 94 2.96 -8.77 1.27
N LEU A 95 2.50 -7.67 0.66
CA LEU A 95 1.45 -6.83 1.21
C LEU A 95 0.15 -7.57 1.41
N LEU A 96 -0.36 -8.19 0.35
CA LEU A 96 -1.61 -8.94 0.40
C LEU A 96 -1.52 -10.10 1.40
N LEU A 97 -0.38 -10.80 1.42
CA LEU A 97 -0.14 -11.90 2.35
C LEU A 97 -0.13 -11.42 3.80
N ALA A 98 0.64 -10.38 4.13
CA ALA A 98 0.73 -9.87 5.49
C ALA A 98 -0.59 -9.24 5.96
N HIS A 99 -1.34 -8.55 5.09
CA HIS A 99 -2.69 -8.06 5.43
C HIS A 99 -3.63 -9.20 5.81
N ARG A 100 -3.56 -10.33 5.10
CA ARG A 100 -4.37 -11.52 5.39
C ARG A 100 -3.91 -12.23 6.68
N LEU A 101 -2.61 -12.50 6.82
CA LEU A 101 -2.06 -13.27 7.95
C LEU A 101 -2.18 -12.53 9.28
N THR A 102 -2.10 -11.21 9.28
CA THR A 102 -2.24 -10.38 10.50
C THR A 102 -3.69 -10.10 10.88
N GLY A 103 -4.65 -10.41 9.99
CA GLY A 103 -6.05 -9.98 10.10
C GLY A 103 -6.26 -8.48 9.87
N PHE A 104 -5.21 -7.75 9.48
CA PHE A 104 -5.27 -6.30 9.28
C PHE A 104 -6.19 -5.93 8.11
N GLY A 105 -6.17 -6.65 7.00
CA GLY A 105 -6.98 -6.30 5.82
C GLY A 105 -8.50 -6.33 6.10
N GLU A 106 -8.97 -7.32 6.87
CA GLU A 106 -10.38 -7.35 7.29
C GLU A 106 -10.70 -6.22 8.28
N SER A 107 -9.77 -5.95 9.20
CA SER A 107 -9.93 -4.86 10.17
C SER A 107 -10.00 -3.49 9.51
N GLU A 108 -9.09 -3.22 8.58
CA GLU A 108 -9.02 -2.00 7.80
C GLU A 108 -10.30 -1.78 7.01
N GLU A 109 -10.82 -2.78 6.32
CA GLU A 109 -12.02 -2.60 5.51
C GLU A 109 -13.26 -2.33 6.38
N LEU A 110 -13.39 -3.01 7.54
CA LEU A 110 -14.49 -2.77 8.47
C LEU A 110 -14.42 -1.37 9.08
N ILE A 111 -13.25 -0.95 9.56
CA ILE A 111 -13.05 0.39 10.14
C ILE A 111 -13.29 1.47 9.09
N ASN A 112 -12.72 1.31 7.89
CA ASN A 112 -12.91 2.27 6.81
C ASN A 112 -14.35 2.26 6.25
N SER A 113 -15.17 1.27 6.61
CA SER A 113 -16.61 1.22 6.34
C SER A 113 -17.46 1.81 7.48
N GLY A 114 -16.84 2.29 8.57
CA GLY A 114 -17.52 2.81 9.75
C GLY A 114 -18.02 1.73 10.72
N LYS A 115 -17.64 0.46 10.53
CA LYS A 115 -18.06 -0.68 11.36
C LYS A 115 -16.97 -1.00 12.39
N ILE A 116 -16.94 -0.24 13.47
CA ILE A 116 -15.87 -0.31 14.46
C ILE A 116 -16.28 -1.18 15.65
N ASN A 117 -15.40 -2.11 16.04
CA ASN A 117 -15.50 -2.86 17.29
C ASN A 117 -14.11 -2.99 17.92
N ASP A 118 -14.06 -3.36 19.21
CA ASP A 118 -12.81 -3.36 19.98
C ASP A 118 -11.76 -4.34 19.45
N VAL A 119 -12.17 -5.50 18.93
CA VAL A 119 -11.25 -6.49 18.37
C VAL A 119 -10.57 -5.92 17.12
N ARG A 120 -11.36 -5.37 16.19
CA ARG A 120 -10.85 -4.77 14.96
C ARG A 120 -10.00 -3.54 15.26
N ARG A 121 -10.47 -2.66 16.15
CA ARG A 121 -9.68 -1.50 16.60
C ARG A 121 -8.28 -1.90 17.08
N ARG A 122 -8.17 -2.92 17.94
CA ARG A 122 -6.87 -3.40 18.44
C ARG A 122 -5.98 -3.94 17.32
N ILE A 123 -6.53 -4.73 16.40
CA ILE A 123 -5.78 -5.26 15.24
C ILE A 123 -5.29 -4.11 14.35
N TYR A 124 -6.16 -3.14 14.08
CA TYR A 124 -5.83 -1.99 13.26
C TYR A 124 -4.71 -1.16 13.87
N LEU A 125 -4.86 -0.75 15.13
CA LEU A 125 -3.84 0.04 15.83
C LEU A 125 -2.49 -0.68 15.92
N LYS A 126 -2.52 -2.00 16.10
CA LYS A 126 -1.30 -2.83 16.14
C LYS A 126 -0.57 -2.86 14.80
N TRP A 127 -1.28 -2.93 13.68
CA TRP A 127 -0.68 -3.28 12.39
C TRP A 127 -0.69 -2.17 11.34
N ASN A 128 -1.54 -1.16 11.47
CA ASN A 128 -1.70 -0.09 10.48
C ASN A 128 -0.37 0.56 10.11
N LEU A 129 0.29 1.22 11.06
CA LEU A 129 1.56 1.90 10.79
C LEU A 129 2.72 0.91 10.53
N PRO A 130 2.93 -0.16 11.32
CA PRO A 130 4.05 -1.07 11.09
C PRO A 130 4.03 -1.74 9.72
N LEU A 131 2.85 -2.19 9.24
CA LEU A 131 2.75 -2.81 7.93
C LEU A 131 3.01 -1.78 6.82
N HIS A 132 2.33 -0.64 6.84
CA HIS A 132 2.49 0.41 5.82
C HIS A 132 3.93 0.93 5.74
N PHE A 133 4.58 1.12 6.89
CA PHE A 133 5.98 1.56 6.94
C PHE A 133 6.93 0.48 6.40
N SER A 134 6.65 -0.80 6.67
CA SER A 134 7.41 -1.90 6.09
C SER A 134 7.29 -1.93 4.56
N TYR A 135 6.09 -1.68 4.00
CA TYR A 135 5.94 -1.57 2.55
C TYR A 135 6.63 -0.36 1.96
N PHE A 136 6.62 0.78 2.66
CA PHE A 136 7.44 1.92 2.27
C PHE A 136 8.90 1.50 2.09
N ILE A 137 9.50 0.83 3.09
CA ILE A 137 10.90 0.38 3.02
C ILE A 137 11.10 -0.56 1.82
N LEU A 138 10.20 -1.52 1.61
CA LEU A 138 10.32 -2.48 0.50
C LEU A 138 10.24 -1.79 -0.87
N TYR A 139 9.23 -0.94 -1.09
CA TYR A 139 9.11 -0.19 -2.35
C TYR A 139 10.26 0.79 -2.54
N PHE A 140 10.71 1.46 -1.48
CA PHE A 140 11.85 2.38 -1.53
C PHE A 140 13.13 1.65 -1.93
N ALA A 141 13.47 0.56 -1.24
CA ALA A 141 14.63 -0.27 -1.56
C ALA A 141 14.56 -0.83 -2.98
N ALA A 142 13.38 -1.31 -3.42
CA ALA A 142 13.18 -1.77 -4.79
C ALA A 142 13.40 -0.64 -5.81
N SER A 143 12.91 0.57 -5.55
CA SER A 143 13.11 1.72 -6.44
C SER A 143 14.58 2.12 -6.55
N VAL A 144 15.32 2.14 -5.42
CA VAL A 144 16.76 2.42 -5.39
C VAL A 144 17.52 1.34 -6.16
N PHE A 145 17.15 0.06 -5.99
CA PHE A 145 17.80 -1.04 -6.68
C PHE A 145 17.55 -1.01 -8.19
N LEU A 146 16.33 -0.67 -8.64
CA LEU A 146 16.04 -0.46 -10.05
C LEU A 146 16.84 0.71 -10.65
N ILE A 147 17.04 1.80 -9.90
CA ILE A 147 17.87 2.92 -10.37
C ILE A 147 19.34 2.50 -10.49
N TRP A 148 19.84 1.76 -9.50
CA TRP A 148 21.22 1.29 -9.48
C TRP A 148 21.51 0.23 -10.56
N ALA A 149 20.54 -0.62 -10.85
CA ALA A 149 20.65 -1.70 -11.84
C ALA A 149 20.22 -1.29 -13.26
N ARG A 150 19.99 0.00 -13.50
CA ARG A 150 19.68 0.56 -14.83
C ARG A 150 20.93 0.68 -15.68
#